data_AF-Q2KQ65-F1
#
_entry.id   AF-Q2KQ65-F1
#
_cell.length_a   1.000
_cell.length_b   1.000
_cell.length_c   1.000
_cell.angle_alpha   90.00
_cell.angle_beta   90.00
_cell.angle_gamma   90.00
#
_symmetry.space_group_name_H-M   'P 1'
#
loop_
_entity.id
_entity.type
_entity.pdbx_description
1 polymer ?
#
loop_
_entity_poly.entity_id
_entity_poly.type
_entity_poly.pdbx_seq_one_letter_code
_entity_poly.pdbx_strand_id
1 'polypeptide(L)'
;GMGGVGKTTLAMLVFHDDKVQQKFNVRAWVCVGEEFDVLKVAKTVIEEITSSRCDKNSLNSAQQHLRSKLTGMKFLVVLDDFWSNNYTAWANFLIPFRCGSEGSKILVTTRSEKIANMVKGFHYQAYNLSALNDEDCWVVFANHAFLSGERLAFEKVAREIVK
;
A
#
# COMPACT_ATOMS: atom_id res chain seq x y z
N GLY A 1 -9.48 -0.14 -8.20
CA GLY A 1 -8.79 0.02 -9.49
C GLY A 1 -8.26 -1.31 -10.00
N MET A 2 -8.29 -1.50 -11.31
CA MET A 2 -7.89 -2.73 -12.02
C MET A 2 -6.44 -3.16 -11.74
N GLY A 3 -6.07 -4.41 -12.03
CA GLY A 3 -4.68 -4.84 -12.06
C GLY A 3 -3.85 -4.01 -13.05
N GLY A 4 -2.56 -3.80 -12.78
CA GLY A 4 -1.65 -3.05 -13.67
C GLY A 4 -1.81 -1.52 -13.68
N VAL A 5 -2.88 -0.96 -13.11
CA VAL A 5 -3.18 0.49 -13.17
C VAL A 5 -2.26 1.40 -12.33
N GLY A 6 -1.20 0.86 -11.70
CA GLY A 6 -0.23 1.66 -10.94
C GLY A 6 -0.60 1.98 -9.48
N LYS A 7 -1.48 1.20 -8.83
CA LYS A 7 -1.83 1.39 -7.40
C LYS A 7 -0.61 1.34 -6.47
N THR A 8 0.19 0.30 -6.60
CA THR A 8 1.45 0.12 -5.85
C THR A 8 2.40 1.27 -6.15
N THR A 9 2.54 1.67 -7.42
CA THR A 9 3.36 2.82 -7.83
C THR A 9 2.91 4.12 -7.16
N LEU A 10 1.61 4.43 -7.18
CA LEU A 10 1.07 5.63 -6.55
C LEU A 10 1.29 5.60 -5.02
N ALA A 11 1.04 4.45 -4.38
CA ALA A 11 1.27 4.30 -2.94
C ALA A 11 2.75 4.47 -2.59
N MET A 12 3.69 3.96 -3.40
CA MET A 12 5.13 4.15 -3.21
C MET A 12 5.52 5.63 -3.32
N LEU A 13 5.00 6.34 -4.35
CA LEU A 13 5.24 7.78 -4.51
C LEU A 13 4.80 8.56 -3.27
N VAL A 14 3.62 8.24 -2.72
CA VAL A 14 3.12 8.86 -1.49
C VAL A 14 3.98 8.48 -0.28
N PHE A 15 4.34 7.21 -0.13
CA PHE A 15 5.10 6.72 1.02
C PHE A 15 6.52 7.32 1.11
N HIS A 16 7.12 7.60 -0.04
CA HIS A 16 8.44 8.21 -0.15
C HIS A 16 8.44 9.74 -0.27
N ASP A 17 7.29 10.40 -0.41
CA ASP A 17 7.20 11.86 -0.45
C ASP A 17 7.73 12.51 0.84
N ASP A 18 8.62 13.51 0.70
CA ASP A 18 9.28 14.15 1.84
C ASP A 18 8.31 14.73 2.87
N LYS A 19 7.19 15.32 2.42
CA LYS A 19 6.19 15.89 3.34
C LYS A 19 5.46 14.79 4.10
N VAL A 20 5.26 13.63 3.48
CA VAL A 20 4.74 12.43 4.17
C VAL A 20 5.77 11.91 5.16
N GLN A 21 7.03 11.75 4.76
CA GLN A 21 8.09 11.26 5.65
C GLN A 21 8.24 12.11 6.91
N GLN A 22 8.17 13.45 6.76
CA GLN A 22 8.27 14.40 7.88
C GLN A 22 7.04 14.37 8.81
N LYS A 23 5.87 13.94 8.31
CA LYS A 23 4.61 13.95 9.08
C LYS A 23 4.38 12.70 9.93
N PHE A 24 5.05 11.59 9.63
CA PHE A 24 4.82 10.31 10.29
C PHE A 24 6.08 9.86 11.02
N ASN A 25 5.99 9.68 12.33
CA ASN A 25 7.09 9.19 13.16
C ASN A 25 7.47 7.76 12.83
N VAL A 26 6.48 6.96 12.43
CA VAL A 26 6.62 5.53 12.17
C VAL A 26 6.02 5.22 10.81
N ARG A 27 6.75 4.47 9.99
CA ARG A 27 6.30 4.03 8.67
C ARG A 27 6.62 2.56 8.47
N ALA A 28 5.72 1.83 7.82
CA ALA A 28 5.94 0.43 7.45
C ALA A 28 5.24 0.12 6.13
N TRP A 29 5.86 -0.72 5.31
CA TRP A 29 5.26 -1.22 4.08
C TRP A 29 5.25 -2.74 4.09
N VAL A 30 4.06 -3.34 3.98
CA VAL A 30 3.91 -4.80 3.98
C VAL A 30 3.14 -5.25 2.75
N CYS A 31 3.77 -6.08 1.92
CA CYS A 31 3.09 -6.83 0.88
C CYS A 31 2.39 -8.03 1.51
N VAL A 32 1.06 -8.09 1.42
CA VAL A 32 0.27 -9.13 2.10
C VAL A 32 0.04 -10.34 1.19
N GLY A 33 -0.42 -10.09 -0.06
CA GLY A 33 -0.81 -11.15 -0.98
C GLY A 33 -2.16 -11.79 -0.62
N GLU A 34 -2.35 -13.04 -1.05
CA GLU A 34 -3.64 -13.74 -0.95
C GLU A 34 -3.99 -14.17 0.47
N GLU A 35 -3.02 -14.69 1.22
CA GLU A 35 -3.24 -15.21 2.57
C GLU A 35 -2.99 -14.15 3.64
N PHE A 36 -4.03 -13.83 4.41
CA PHE A 36 -3.93 -12.89 5.52
C PHE A 36 -3.80 -13.60 6.87
N ASP A 37 -2.57 -13.98 7.21
CA ASP A 37 -2.21 -14.39 8.56
C ASP A 37 -1.90 -13.15 9.41
N VAL A 38 -2.77 -12.87 10.38
CA VAL A 38 -2.68 -11.70 11.25
C VAL A 38 -1.36 -11.68 12.04
N LEU A 39 -0.89 -12.83 12.51
CA LEU A 39 0.37 -12.91 13.25
C LEU A 39 1.54 -12.58 12.33
N LYS A 40 1.59 -13.22 11.15
CA LYS A 40 2.67 -13.01 10.17
C LYS A 40 2.74 -11.55 9.75
N VAL A 41 1.61 -10.94 9.37
CA VAL A 41 1.57 -9.54 8.96
C VAL A 41 1.94 -8.60 10.10
N ALA A 42 1.45 -8.83 11.33
CA ALA A 42 1.83 -8.02 12.48
C ALA A 42 3.34 -8.09 12.79
N LYS A 43 3.95 -9.27 12.62
CA LYS A 43 5.41 -9.43 12.74
C LYS A 43 6.15 -8.65 11.67
N THR A 44 5.74 -8.74 10.41
CA THR A 44 6.36 -7.98 9.32
C THR A 44 6.24 -6.47 9.56
N VAL A 45 5.10 -5.98 10.05
CA VAL A 45 4.97 -4.56 10.44
C VAL A 45 5.97 -4.20 11.54
N ILE A 46 6.13 -5.03 12.58
CA ILE A 46 7.14 -4.77 13.63
C ILE A 46 8.54 -4.70 13.01
N GLU A 47 8.88 -5.66 12.15
CA GLU A 47 10.20 -5.75 11.52
C GLU A 47 10.52 -4.53 10.66
N GLU A 48 9.54 -4.02 9.92
CA GLU A 48 9.66 -2.77 9.16
C GLU A 48 9.89 -1.56 10.07
N ILE A 49 9.17 -1.47 11.20
CA ILE A 49 9.27 -0.35 12.14
C ILE A 49 10.60 -0.36 12.89
N THR A 50 11.07 -1.53 13.30
CA THR A 50 12.25 -1.66 14.17
C THR A 50 13.53 -1.99 13.40
N SER A 51 13.43 -2.30 12.11
CA SER A 51 14.53 -2.84 11.30
C SER A 51 15.18 -4.08 11.93
N SER A 52 14.41 -4.88 12.68
CA SER A 52 14.89 -6.04 13.43
C SER A 52 13.88 -7.18 13.41
N ARG A 53 14.35 -8.42 13.31
CA ARG A 53 13.49 -9.61 13.33
C ARG A 53 12.56 -9.65 14.56
N CYS A 54 11.32 -10.05 14.35
CA CYS A 54 10.34 -10.23 15.42
C CYS A 54 10.33 -11.68 15.92
N ASP A 55 10.70 -11.88 17.18
CA ASP A 55 10.79 -13.18 17.85
C ASP A 55 9.46 -13.64 18.48
N LYS A 56 8.38 -12.85 18.32
CA LYS A 56 7.08 -13.15 18.92
C LYS A 56 6.42 -14.34 18.22
N ASN A 57 5.99 -15.32 19.01
CA ASN A 57 5.43 -16.58 18.54
C ASN A 57 3.91 -16.68 18.72
N SER A 58 3.30 -15.73 19.44
CA SER A 58 1.84 -15.69 19.64
C SER A 58 1.28 -14.35 19.17
N LEU A 59 0.04 -14.39 18.66
CA LEU A 59 -0.65 -13.18 18.19
C LEU A 59 -0.73 -12.11 19.28
N ASN A 60 -1.08 -12.50 20.51
CA ASN A 60 -1.19 -11.55 21.63
C ASN A 60 0.15 -10.86 21.91
N SER A 61 1.26 -11.60 21.96
CA SER A 61 2.59 -11.01 22.23
C SER A 61 3.07 -10.11 21.09
N ALA A 62 2.81 -10.48 19.84
CA ALA A 62 3.09 -9.63 18.68
C ALA A 62 2.26 -8.35 18.72
N GLN A 63 0.96 -8.44 19.00
CA GLN A 63 0.09 -7.26 19.07
C GLN A 63 0.44 -6.33 20.23
N GLN A 64 0.80 -6.85 21.40
CA GLN A 64 1.28 -6.03 22.51
C GLN A 64 2.59 -5.31 22.17
N HIS A 65 3.51 -6.00 21.49
CA HIS A 65 4.77 -5.40 21.05
C HIS A 65 4.52 -4.31 19.98
N LEU A 66 3.69 -4.58 18.98
CA LEU A 66 3.32 -3.59 17.98
C LEU A 66 2.65 -2.37 18.64
N ARG A 67 1.71 -2.60 19.56
CA ARG A 67 1.04 -1.53 20.30
C ARG A 67 2.04 -0.64 21.06
N SER A 68 3.06 -1.20 21.70
CA SER A 68 4.05 -0.40 22.41
C SER A 68 4.91 0.45 21.48
N LYS A 69 5.15 0.01 20.23
CA LYS A 69 5.83 0.80 19.20
C LYS A 69 4.97 1.91 18.60
N LEU A 70 3.65 1.75 18.61
CA LEU A 70 2.71 2.71 18.02
C LEU A 70 2.15 3.73 19.02
N THR A 71 2.19 3.44 20.32
CA THR A 71 1.60 4.30 21.35
C THR A 71 2.23 5.69 21.33
N GLY A 72 1.40 6.72 21.15
CA GLY A 72 1.85 8.12 21.07
C GLY A 72 2.56 8.51 19.77
N MET A 73 2.72 7.56 18.83
CA MET A 73 3.34 7.81 17.53
C MET A 73 2.28 8.11 16.48
N LYS A 74 2.58 9.02 15.56
CA LYS A 74 1.82 9.19 14.34
C LYS A 74 2.38 8.27 13.26
N PHE A 75 1.62 7.24 12.87
CA PHE A 75 2.11 6.21 11.97
C PHE A 75 1.45 6.23 10.59
N LEU A 76 2.17 5.74 9.57
CA LEU A 76 1.63 5.34 8.28
C LEU A 76 2.02 3.89 8.00
N VAL A 77 1.04 2.99 7.94
CA VAL A 77 1.28 1.59 7.54
C VAL A 77 0.60 1.33 6.20
N VAL A 78 1.37 0.84 5.23
CA VAL A 78 0.87 0.43 3.92
C VAL A 78 0.72 -1.09 3.90
N LEU A 79 -0.48 -1.55 3.55
CA LEU A 79 -0.76 -2.94 3.22
C LEU A 79 -0.98 -3.03 1.71
N ASP A 80 0.06 -3.48 1.01
CA ASP A 80 0.05 -3.59 -0.44
C ASP A 80 -0.49 -4.95 -0.90
N ASP A 81 -1.23 -4.94 -1.99
CA ASP A 81 -1.88 -6.07 -2.64
C ASP A 81 -2.68 -6.95 -1.66
N PHE A 82 -3.69 -6.34 -1.00
CA PHE A 82 -4.51 -7.00 0.01
C PHE A 82 -5.74 -7.71 -0.59
N TRP A 83 -5.92 -8.98 -0.25
CA TRP A 83 -6.95 -9.87 -0.84
C TRP A 83 -7.93 -10.52 0.15
N SER A 84 -7.71 -10.39 1.47
CA SER A 84 -8.58 -11.08 2.45
C SER A 84 -9.92 -10.38 2.66
N ASN A 85 -10.98 -11.18 2.71
CA ASN A 85 -12.32 -10.73 3.05
C ASN A 85 -12.78 -11.19 4.46
N ASN A 86 -11.84 -11.65 5.29
CA ASN A 86 -12.13 -12.06 6.65
C ASN A 86 -12.17 -10.83 7.57
N TYR A 87 -13.38 -10.31 7.81
CA TYR A 87 -13.59 -9.15 8.67
C TYR A 87 -13.07 -9.36 10.10
N THR A 88 -13.20 -10.55 10.66
CA THR A 88 -12.71 -10.86 12.01
C THR A 88 -11.18 -10.77 12.07
N ALA A 89 -10.49 -11.33 11.08
CA ALA A 89 -9.03 -11.20 10.96
C ALA A 89 -8.62 -9.73 10.80
N TRP A 90 -9.32 -8.96 9.96
CA TRP A 90 -9.10 -7.53 9.78
C TRP A 90 -9.28 -6.74 11.08
N ALA A 91 -10.41 -6.94 11.77
CA ALA A 91 -10.71 -6.30 13.04
C ALA A 91 -9.66 -6.63 14.12
N ASN A 92 -9.22 -7.89 14.17
CA ASN A 92 -8.16 -8.33 15.07
C ASN A 92 -6.83 -7.65 14.74
N PHE A 93 -6.45 -7.57 13.47
CA PHE A 93 -5.24 -6.87 13.02
C PHE A 93 -5.22 -5.40 13.44
N LEU A 94 -6.38 -4.72 13.41
CA LEU A 94 -6.50 -3.30 13.74
C LEU A 94 -6.35 -2.98 15.24
N ILE A 95 -6.46 -3.96 16.15
CA ILE A 95 -6.41 -3.76 17.60
C ILE A 95 -5.19 -2.92 18.05
N PRO A 96 -3.94 -3.27 17.70
CA PRO A 96 -2.76 -2.50 18.13
C PRO A 96 -2.69 -1.08 17.56
N PHE A 97 -3.38 -0.79 16.46
CA PHE A 97 -3.34 0.52 15.79
C PHE A 97 -4.24 1.57 16.45
N ARG A 98 -5.12 1.17 17.38
CA ARG A 98 -6.04 2.08 18.10
C ARG A 98 -5.35 3.01 19.11
N CYS A 99 -4.06 2.84 19.35
CA CYS A 99 -3.27 3.64 20.30
C CYS A 99 -2.41 4.74 19.66
N GLY A 100 -2.45 4.88 18.34
CA GLY A 100 -1.69 5.91 17.63
C GLY A 100 -2.22 7.31 17.87
N SER A 101 -1.35 8.29 17.64
CA SER A 101 -1.70 9.71 17.68
C SER A 101 -2.63 10.10 16.54
N GLU A 102 -3.34 11.21 16.72
CA GLU A 102 -4.26 11.74 15.71
C GLU A 102 -3.59 11.90 14.34
N GLY A 103 -4.34 11.53 13.31
CA GLY A 103 -3.86 11.58 11.93
C GLY A 103 -2.99 10.40 11.52
N SER A 104 -2.81 9.37 12.37
CA SER A 104 -2.25 8.08 11.94
C SER A 104 -3.13 7.44 10.86
N LYS A 105 -2.50 6.72 9.90
CA LYS A 105 -3.17 6.17 8.72
C LYS A 105 -2.73 4.74 8.45
N ILE A 106 -3.67 3.95 7.95
CA ILE A 106 -3.40 2.68 7.27
C ILE A 106 -3.85 2.86 5.82
N LEU A 107 -2.95 2.66 4.87
CA LEU A 107 -3.23 2.69 3.45
C LEU A 107 -3.30 1.25 2.94
N VAL A 108 -4.36 0.91 2.22
CA VAL A 108 -4.53 -0.42 1.63
C VAL A 108 -4.61 -0.28 0.12
N THR A 109 -3.80 -1.03 -0.62
CA THR A 109 -4.01 -1.21 -2.06
C THR A 109 -4.71 -2.55 -2.30
N THR A 110 -5.72 -2.55 -3.16
CA THR A 110 -6.44 -3.77 -3.54
C THR A 110 -7.04 -3.62 -4.93
N ARG A 111 -7.23 -4.74 -5.60
CA ARG A 111 -7.98 -4.82 -6.87
C ARG A 111 -9.47 -5.05 -6.64
N SER A 112 -9.87 -5.47 -5.44
CA SER A 112 -11.23 -5.88 -5.12
C SER A 112 -12.03 -4.76 -4.46
N GLU A 113 -13.13 -4.38 -5.09
CA GLU A 113 -14.07 -3.40 -4.52
C GLU A 113 -14.72 -3.93 -3.23
N LYS A 114 -14.98 -5.24 -3.14
CA LYS A 114 -15.48 -5.88 -1.92
C LYS A 114 -14.55 -5.64 -0.73
N ILE A 115 -13.24 -5.75 -0.96
CA ILE A 115 -12.22 -5.52 0.06
C ILE A 115 -12.13 -4.04 0.40
N ALA A 116 -12.14 -3.17 -0.61
CA ALA A 116 -12.15 -1.73 -0.39
C ALA A 116 -13.33 -1.33 0.52
N ASN A 117 -14.53 -1.85 0.26
CA ASN A 117 -15.72 -1.56 1.07
C ASN A 117 -15.63 -2.11 2.50
N MET A 118 -14.99 -3.27 2.70
CA MET A 118 -14.72 -3.81 4.04
C MET A 118 -13.75 -2.95 4.85
N VAL A 119 -12.69 -2.47 4.20
CA VAL A 119 -11.62 -1.70 4.84
C VAL A 119 -12.05 -0.26 5.15
N LYS A 120 -12.87 0.36 4.28
CA LYS A 120 -13.34 1.75 4.43
C LYS A 120 -13.95 2.06 5.81
N GLY A 121 -14.61 1.09 6.44
CA GLY A 121 -15.45 1.35 7.61
C GLY A 121 -16.43 2.50 7.35
N PHE A 122 -16.76 3.28 8.39
CA PHE A 122 -17.71 4.40 8.28
C PHE A 122 -17.10 5.76 7.89
N HIS A 123 -15.76 5.91 7.86
CA HIS A 123 -15.10 7.23 7.80
C HIS A 123 -14.05 7.41 6.70
N TYR A 124 -13.80 6.42 5.85
CA TYR A 124 -12.78 6.52 4.80
C TYR A 124 -13.37 6.27 3.41
N GLN A 125 -13.01 7.13 2.45
CA GLN A 125 -13.37 6.95 1.05
C GLN A 125 -12.22 6.23 0.33
N ALA A 126 -12.54 5.20 -0.44
CA ALA A 126 -11.56 4.52 -1.28
C ALA A 126 -11.37 5.33 -2.54
N TYR A 127 -10.12 5.45 -2.94
CA TYR A 127 -9.74 6.07 -4.19
C TYR A 127 -9.72 5.01 -5.29
N ASN A 128 -10.63 5.09 -6.25
CA ASN A 128 -10.62 4.21 -7.41
C ASN A 128 -9.67 4.77 -8.48
N LEU A 129 -8.42 4.31 -8.47
CA LEU A 129 -7.44 4.69 -9.47
C LEU A 129 -7.88 4.18 -10.86
N SER A 130 -8.13 5.11 -11.77
CA SER A 130 -8.46 4.88 -13.18
C SER A 130 -7.20 4.71 -14.03
N ALA A 131 -7.36 4.15 -15.23
CA ALA A 131 -6.31 4.15 -16.23
C ALA A 131 -5.93 5.58 -16.63
N LEU A 132 -4.71 5.73 -17.14
CA LEU A 132 -4.27 6.93 -17.81
C LEU A 132 -5.03 7.08 -19.14
N ASN A 133 -5.12 8.31 -19.65
CA ASN A 133 -5.60 8.53 -21.01
C ASN A 133 -4.53 8.11 -22.04
N ASP A 134 -4.94 7.96 -23.30
CA ASP A 134 -4.07 7.48 -24.39
C ASP A 134 -2.79 8.29 -24.56
N GLU A 135 -2.84 9.62 -24.36
CA GLU A 135 -1.67 10.48 -24.50
C GLU A 135 -0.69 10.30 -23.34
N ASP A 136 -1.19 10.19 -22.10
CA ASP A 136 -0.36 9.90 -20.94
C ASP A 136 0.25 8.48 -21.02
N CYS A 137 -0.53 7.50 -21.48
CA CYS A 137 -0.03 6.16 -21.79
C CYS A 137 1.08 6.21 -22.85
N TRP A 138 0.90 7.02 -23.91
CA TRP A 138 1.90 7.22 -24.94
C TRP A 138 3.18 7.84 -24.39
N VAL A 139 3.09 8.85 -23.54
CA VAL A 139 4.26 9.48 -22.90
C VAL A 139 5.03 8.45 -22.08
N VAL A 140 4.33 7.66 -21.25
CA VAL A 140 4.96 6.59 -20.46
C VAL A 140 5.64 5.56 -21.37
N PHE A 141 4.94 5.08 -22.40
CA PHE A 141 5.50 4.12 -23.35
C PHE A 141 6.74 4.67 -24.06
N ALA A 142 6.65 5.88 -24.63
CA ALA A 142 7.72 6.47 -25.41
C ALA A 142 8.98 6.72 -24.57
N ASN A 143 8.83 7.05 -23.28
CA ASN A 143 9.94 7.23 -22.37
C ASN A 143 10.69 5.93 -22.02
N HIS A 144 10.03 4.76 -22.14
CA HIS A 144 10.63 3.47 -21.80
C HIS A 144 11.06 2.65 -23.04
N ALA A 145 10.33 2.78 -24.15
CA ALA A 145 10.52 1.97 -25.34
C ALA A 145 11.57 2.54 -26.31
N PHE A 146 11.84 3.84 -26.27
CA PHE A 146 12.77 4.48 -27.20
C PHE A 146 14.01 5.01 -26.50
N LEU A 147 15.18 4.61 -27.00
CA LEU A 147 16.43 5.33 -26.76
C LEU A 147 16.51 6.55 -27.69
N SER A 148 17.29 7.57 -27.33
CA SER A 148 17.38 8.83 -28.07
C SER A 148 17.71 8.60 -29.56
N GLY A 149 16.74 8.84 -30.44
CA GLY A 149 16.90 8.79 -31.91
C GLY A 149 15.96 7.86 -32.68
N GLU A 150 15.35 6.86 -32.04
CA GLU A 150 14.52 5.84 -32.73
C GLU A 150 13.02 6.16 -32.81
N ARG A 151 12.59 7.20 -32.08
CA ARG A 151 11.18 7.53 -31.84
C ARG A 151 10.37 7.76 -33.12
N LEU A 152 10.94 8.45 -34.11
CA LEU A 152 10.21 8.84 -35.33
C LEU A 152 9.91 7.65 -36.26
N ALA A 153 10.75 6.61 -36.26
CA ALA A 153 10.61 5.48 -37.18
C ALA A 153 9.45 4.55 -36.80
N PHE A 154 9.13 4.44 -35.51
CA PHE A 154 8.16 3.47 -34.99
C PHE A 154 6.94 4.12 -34.32
N GLU A 155 6.86 5.45 -34.25
CA GLU A 155 5.80 6.15 -33.51
C GLU A 155 4.39 5.72 -33.94
N LYS A 156 4.14 5.60 -35.24
CA LYS A 156 2.81 5.21 -35.74
C LYS A 156 2.39 3.83 -35.23
N VAL A 157 3.26 2.84 -35.35
CA VAL A 157 2.99 1.45 -34.90
C VAL A 157 2.90 1.40 -33.37
N ALA A 158 3.78 2.10 -32.68
CA ALA A 158 3.79 2.14 -31.22
C ALA A 158 2.51 2.79 -30.64
N ARG A 159 1.96 3.82 -31.28
CA ARG A 159 0.67 4.41 -30.90
C ARG A 159 -0.52 3.48 -31.13
N GLU A 160 -0.43 2.52 -32.05
CA GLU A 160 -1.47 1.48 -32.23
C GLU A 160 -1.41 0.42 -31.12
N ILE A 161 -0.24 0.16 -30.53
CA ILE A 161 -0.06 -0.79 -29.42
C ILE A 161 -0.54 -0.21 -28.08
N VAL A 162 -0.44 1.10 -27.91
CA VAL A 162 -0.74 1.80 -26.64
C VAL A 162 -2.25 2.02 -26.42
N LYS A 163 -3.05 1.98 -27.50
CA LYS A 163 -4.52 2.05 -27.46
C LYS A 163 -5.14 0.75 -26.96
#